data_AF-A0A0B5ANS7-F1
#
_entry.id   AF-A0A0B5ANS7-F1
#
_cell.length_a   1.000
_cell.length_b   1.000
_cell.length_c   1.000
_cell.angle_alpha   90.00
_cell.angle_beta   90.00
_cell.angle_gamma   90.00
#
_symmetry.space_group_name_H-M   'P 1'
#
loop_
_entity.id
_entity.type
_entity.pdbx_description
1 polymer ?
#
loop_
_entity_poly.entity_id
_entity_poly.type
_entity_poly.pdbx_seq_one_letter_code
_entity_poly.pdbx_strand_id
1 'polypeptide(L)'
;MQFSAKRVIAVDYLNYRLKHAKKTNKVEIVNFEDHENVGEYLKEITKGGADAVIDCSGMSDKMTPLEYLAAGMKLHGGAMGGLVIASQAVRKARTIQITGVYGGRYNGFPLGDIFQRNVDIKTGQAPVIPYMPFLYNLISEGKVDMGDVITHALPLDQAEHGYEVFDTRTDHCIKVILKP
;
A
#
# COMPACT_ATOMS: atom_id res chain seq x y z
N MET A 1 -1.94 -21.97 -6.56
CA MET A 1 -1.64 -21.41 -5.22
C MET A 1 -2.95 -21.01 -4.57
N GLN A 2 -3.24 -21.47 -3.36
CA GLN A 2 -4.40 -21.02 -2.59
C GLN A 2 -3.91 -20.03 -1.55
N PHE A 3 -4.15 -18.75 -1.78
CA PHE A 3 -3.84 -17.71 -0.80
C PHE A 3 -5.02 -17.61 0.17
N SER A 4 -4.81 -17.99 1.43
CA SER A 4 -5.80 -17.78 2.49
C SER A 4 -5.10 -17.13 3.67
N ALA A 5 -5.16 -15.80 3.72
CA ALA A 5 -4.76 -15.06 4.90
C ALA A 5 -5.87 -15.17 5.93
N LYS A 6 -5.55 -15.65 7.15
CA LYS A 6 -6.53 -15.79 8.23
C LYS A 6 -6.98 -14.46 8.83
N ARG A 7 -6.12 -13.44 8.71
CA ARG A 7 -6.31 -12.09 9.23
C ARG A 7 -5.62 -11.12 8.28
N VAL A 8 -6.30 -10.05 7.90
CA VAL A 8 -5.77 -8.99 7.04
C VAL A 8 -6.05 -7.66 7.73
N ILE A 9 -5.04 -6.80 7.77
CA ILE A 9 -5.09 -5.46 8.36
C ILE A 9 -4.71 -4.48 7.25
N ALA A 10 -5.64 -3.60 6.87
CA ALA A 10 -5.37 -2.50 5.95
C ALA A 10 -4.93 -1.26 6.74
N VAL A 11 -3.88 -0.59 6.25
CA VAL A 11 -3.24 0.54 6.92
C VAL A 11 -3.15 1.70 5.92
N ASP A 12 -3.70 2.86 6.27
CA ASP A 12 -3.77 4.06 5.44
C ASP A 12 -4.05 5.26 6.39
N TYR A 13 -3.97 6.50 5.92
CA TYR A 13 -4.43 7.69 6.67
C TYR A 13 -5.79 8.19 6.18
N LEU A 14 -6.19 7.80 4.97
CA LEU A 14 -7.45 8.21 4.36
C LEU A 14 -8.59 7.34 4.88
N ASN A 15 -9.33 7.87 5.84
CA ASN A 15 -10.44 7.18 6.50
C ASN A 15 -11.49 6.62 5.53
N TYR A 16 -11.75 7.26 4.39
CA TYR A 16 -12.72 6.76 3.42
C TYR A 16 -12.24 5.48 2.72
N ARG A 17 -10.94 5.36 2.44
CA ARG A 17 -10.33 4.13 1.87
C ARG A 17 -10.37 2.99 2.88
N LEU A 18 -10.04 3.29 4.14
CA LEU A 18 -10.14 2.31 5.24
C LEU A 18 -11.58 1.81 5.40
N LYS A 19 -12.56 2.72 5.47
CA LYS A 19 -13.98 2.34 5.59
C LYS A 19 -14.44 1.48 4.41
N HIS A 20 -14.02 1.80 3.19
CA HIS A 20 -14.28 0.96 2.00
C HIS A 20 -13.68 -0.44 2.15
N ALA A 21 -12.39 -0.54 2.48
CA ALA A 21 -11.71 -1.82 2.67
C ALA A 21 -12.39 -2.67 3.75
N LYS A 22 -12.76 -2.09 4.90
CA LYS A 22 -13.48 -2.79 5.97
C LYS A 22 -14.83 -3.32 5.49
N LYS A 23 -15.60 -2.50 4.75
CA LYS A 23 -16.93 -2.87 4.26
C LYS A 23 -16.87 -3.96 3.21
N THR A 24 -15.99 -3.82 2.22
CA THR A 24 -15.99 -4.67 1.03
C THR A 24 -15.12 -5.91 1.22
N ASN A 25 -13.89 -5.73 1.74
CA ASN A 25 -12.92 -6.82 1.88
C ASN A 25 -12.99 -7.51 3.24
N LYS A 26 -13.81 -6.99 4.18
CA LYS A 26 -14.01 -7.54 5.54
C LYS A 26 -12.68 -7.66 6.32
N VAL A 27 -11.82 -6.66 6.16
CA VAL A 27 -10.50 -6.59 6.80
C VAL A 27 -10.53 -5.70 8.04
N GLU A 28 -9.59 -5.90 8.95
CA GLU A 28 -9.30 -4.92 10.00
C GLU A 28 -8.66 -3.69 9.38
N ILE A 29 -8.83 -2.54 10.04
CA ILE A 29 -8.31 -1.26 9.56
C ILE A 29 -7.56 -0.56 10.67
N VAL A 30 -6.47 0.10 10.32
CA VAL A 30 -5.68 0.93 11.22
C VAL A 30 -5.39 2.24 10.49
N ASN A 31 -5.77 3.36 11.10
CA ASN A 31 -5.31 4.66 10.65
C ASN A 31 -3.96 4.93 11.32
N PHE A 32 -2.90 5.09 10.51
CA PHE A 32 -1.57 5.27 11.08
C PHE A 32 -1.36 6.62 11.76
N GLU A 33 -2.22 7.62 11.54
CA GLU A 33 -2.15 8.91 12.23
C GLU A 33 -2.65 8.84 13.69
N ASP A 34 -3.42 7.81 14.02
CA ASP A 34 -3.97 7.61 15.38
C ASP A 34 -2.93 7.00 16.34
N HIS A 35 -1.72 6.69 15.86
CA HIS A 35 -0.67 6.02 16.61
C HIS A 35 0.67 6.73 16.43
N GLU A 36 1.38 6.99 17.53
CA GLU A 36 2.73 7.57 17.47
C GLU A 36 3.72 6.67 16.71
N ASN A 37 3.63 5.36 16.95
CA ASN A 37 4.39 4.34 16.21
C ASN A 37 3.45 3.22 15.77
N VAL A 38 2.86 3.37 14.58
CA VAL A 38 1.95 2.35 14.02
C VAL A 38 2.65 1.02 13.75
N GLY A 39 3.95 1.01 13.42
CA GLY A 39 4.70 -0.21 13.13
C GLY A 39 4.83 -1.11 14.35
N GLU A 40 5.14 -0.51 15.50
CA GLU A 40 5.17 -1.19 16.80
C GLU A 40 3.77 -1.63 17.23
N TYR A 41 2.77 -0.76 17.13
CA TYR A 41 1.38 -1.11 17.42
C TYR A 41 0.91 -2.34 16.60
N LEU A 42 1.17 -2.35 15.29
CA LEU A 42 0.84 -3.49 14.41
C LEU A 42 1.54 -4.76 14.87
N LYS A 43 2.82 -4.67 15.26
CA LYS A 43 3.58 -5.80 15.78
C LYS A 43 2.97 -6.35 17.07
N GLU A 44 2.52 -5.49 17.97
CA GLU A 44 1.87 -5.88 19.24
C GLU A 44 0.53 -6.58 19.01
N ILE A 45 -0.39 -5.96 18.25
CA ILE A 45 -1.72 -6.55 18.02
C ILE A 45 -1.64 -7.85 17.20
N THR A 46 -0.54 -8.08 16.47
CA THR A 46 -0.26 -9.33 15.75
C THR A 46 0.61 -10.31 16.54
N LYS A 47 0.92 -10.01 17.82
CA LYS A 47 1.69 -10.85 18.75
C LYS A 47 3.09 -11.18 18.22
N GLY A 48 3.82 -10.15 17.81
CA GLY A 48 5.20 -10.26 17.35
C GLY A 48 5.39 -10.01 15.85
N GLY A 49 4.38 -9.47 15.17
CA GLY A 49 4.44 -9.07 13.76
C GLY A 49 3.62 -9.95 12.82
N ALA A 50 3.35 -9.41 11.64
CA ALA A 50 2.65 -10.10 10.55
C ALA A 50 3.58 -11.08 9.80
N ASP A 51 3.01 -12.18 9.31
CA ASP A 51 3.74 -13.20 8.53
C ASP A 51 4.09 -12.73 7.10
N ALA A 52 3.39 -11.72 6.61
CA ALA A 52 3.70 -11.00 5.39
C ALA A 52 3.23 -9.56 5.55
N VAL A 53 4.03 -8.60 5.09
CA VAL A 53 3.63 -7.18 4.98
C VAL A 53 3.79 -6.77 3.53
N ILE A 54 2.79 -6.10 2.97
CA ILE A 54 2.79 -5.64 1.58
C ILE A 54 2.78 -4.12 1.60
N ASP A 55 3.86 -3.50 1.13
CA ASP A 55 3.94 -2.07 0.93
C ASP A 55 3.39 -1.69 -0.44
N CYS A 56 2.28 -0.96 -0.43
CA CYS A 56 1.55 -0.45 -1.60
C CYS A 56 1.61 1.09 -1.71
N SER A 57 2.42 1.76 -0.89
CA SER A 57 2.46 3.22 -0.78
C SER A 57 3.47 3.84 -1.76
N GLY A 58 4.74 3.45 -1.65
CA GLY A 58 5.82 3.96 -2.49
C GLY A 58 6.22 5.40 -2.15
N MET A 59 7.01 6.01 -3.04
CA MET A 59 7.59 7.34 -2.87
C MET A 59 6.56 8.49 -2.76
N SER A 60 5.33 8.27 -3.24
CA SER A 60 4.25 9.26 -3.28
C SER A 60 3.36 9.23 -2.03
N ASP A 61 3.77 8.48 -1.00
CA ASP A 61 3.12 8.49 0.30
C ASP A 61 3.25 9.86 0.99
N LYS A 62 2.57 10.02 2.13
CA LYS A 62 2.63 11.22 2.95
C LYS A 62 4.07 11.47 3.40
N MET A 63 4.71 12.50 2.81
CA MET A 63 6.06 12.91 3.20
C MET A 63 6.02 13.75 4.47
N THR A 64 7.01 13.53 5.33
CA THR A 64 7.37 14.46 6.40
C THR A 64 8.00 15.74 5.81
N PRO A 65 8.00 16.87 6.54
CA PRO A 65 8.65 18.10 6.07
C PRO A 65 10.14 17.92 5.72
N LEU A 66 10.85 17.06 6.45
CA LEU A 66 12.26 16.75 6.21
C LEU A 66 12.45 15.93 4.92
N GLU A 67 11.63 14.90 4.70
CA GLU A 67 11.65 14.12 3.45
C GLU A 67 11.34 15.00 2.24
N TYR A 68 10.36 15.90 2.36
CA TYR A 68 10.01 16.85 1.30
C TYR A 68 11.19 17.76 0.93
N LEU A 69 11.85 18.35 1.93
CA LEU A 69 13.04 19.18 1.72
C LEU A 69 14.20 18.39 1.09
N ALA A 70 14.49 17.20 1.63
CA ALA A 70 15.58 16.35 1.15
C ALA A 70 15.32 15.83 -0.28
N ALA A 71 14.07 15.53 -0.62
CA ALA A 71 13.65 15.16 -1.97
C ALA A 71 13.83 16.32 -2.96
N GLY A 72 13.45 17.54 -2.58
CA GLY A 72 13.73 18.74 -3.37
C GLY A 72 15.23 18.97 -3.63
N MET A 73 16.09 18.59 -2.68
CA MET A 73 17.55 18.62 -2.82
C MET A 73 18.14 17.38 -3.51
N LYS A 74 17.31 16.42 -3.96
CA LYS A 74 17.70 15.12 -4.53
C LYS A 74 18.58 14.26 -3.62
N LEU A 75 18.51 14.49 -2.30
CA LEU A 75 19.22 13.72 -1.28
C LEU A 75 18.38 12.53 -0.78
N HIS A 76 17.11 12.45 -1.16
CA HIS A 76 16.17 11.41 -0.72
C HIS A 76 15.11 11.17 -1.80
N GLY A 77 14.68 9.92 -2.00
CA GLY A 77 13.88 9.52 -3.16
C GLY A 77 12.38 9.84 -3.10
N GLY A 78 11.87 10.31 -1.96
CA GLY A 78 10.45 10.56 -1.68
C GLY A 78 10.07 10.04 -0.29
N ALA A 79 8.80 9.75 -0.02
CA ALA A 79 8.40 9.18 1.27
C ALA A 79 9.04 7.79 1.50
N MET A 80 9.38 7.46 2.75
CA MET A 80 9.78 6.12 3.20
C MET A 80 8.86 5.56 4.31
N GLY A 81 7.87 6.32 4.76
CA GLY A 81 6.99 5.96 5.88
C GLY A 81 6.44 4.53 5.79
N GLY A 82 5.84 4.16 4.65
CA GLY A 82 5.30 2.81 4.43
C GLY A 82 6.34 1.69 4.61
N LEU A 83 7.57 1.89 4.13
CA LEU A 83 8.65 0.90 4.27
C LEU A 83 9.16 0.78 5.71
N VAL A 84 9.24 1.90 6.45
CA VAL A 84 9.61 1.91 7.87
C VAL A 84 8.53 1.22 8.72
N ILE A 85 7.25 1.51 8.44
CA ILE A 85 6.14 0.82 9.09
C ILE A 85 6.22 -0.68 8.79
N ALA A 86 6.47 -1.05 7.54
CA ALA A 86 6.58 -2.44 7.14
C ALA A 86 7.77 -3.17 7.80
N SER A 87 8.93 -2.50 7.91
CA SER A 87 10.08 -3.05 8.64
C SER A 87 9.67 -3.33 10.08
N GLN A 88 9.04 -2.41 10.78
CA GLN A 88 8.68 -2.59 12.18
C GLN A 88 7.57 -3.65 12.40
N ALA A 89 6.56 -3.67 11.54
CA ALA A 89 5.36 -4.51 11.67
C ALA A 89 5.56 -5.99 11.28
N VAL A 90 6.59 -6.32 10.49
CA VAL A 90 6.82 -7.71 10.06
C VAL A 90 7.40 -8.59 11.17
N ARG A 91 7.01 -9.87 11.22
CA ARG A 91 7.58 -10.83 12.17
C ARG A 91 8.99 -11.26 11.75
N LYS A 92 9.80 -11.71 12.72
CA LYS A 92 11.12 -12.30 12.48
C LYS A 92 11.05 -13.45 11.46
N ALA A 93 12.01 -13.53 10.56
CA ALA A 93 12.11 -14.56 9.52
C ALA A 93 10.89 -14.62 8.57
N ARG A 94 10.30 -13.46 8.27
CA ARG A 94 9.14 -13.31 7.36
C ARG A 94 9.44 -12.29 6.27
N THR A 95 8.49 -12.09 5.36
CA THR A 95 8.72 -11.33 4.12
C THR A 95 7.99 -9.99 4.11
N ILE A 96 8.69 -8.96 3.65
CA ILE A 96 8.10 -7.71 3.16
C ILE A 96 8.05 -7.78 1.63
N GLN A 97 6.87 -7.60 1.06
CA GLN A 97 6.67 -7.41 -0.38
C GLN A 97 6.54 -5.92 -0.68
N ILE A 98 7.46 -5.38 -1.46
CA ILE A 98 7.45 -3.98 -1.91
C ILE A 98 6.89 -3.94 -3.32
N THR A 99 5.66 -3.45 -3.46
CA THR A 99 4.99 -3.21 -4.74
C THR A 99 4.86 -1.72 -5.03
N GLY A 100 4.86 -0.87 -3.99
CA GLY A 100 4.98 0.59 -4.13
C GLY A 100 6.26 0.99 -4.88
N VAL A 101 6.21 2.12 -5.60
CA VAL A 101 7.31 2.54 -6.47
C VAL A 101 8.37 3.31 -5.66
N TYR A 102 9.61 2.80 -5.66
CA TYR A 102 10.80 3.42 -5.08
C TYR A 102 11.92 3.52 -6.13
N GLY A 103 11.85 4.52 -7.01
CA GLY A 103 12.80 4.74 -8.11
C GLY A 103 14.05 5.56 -7.76
N GLY A 104 14.09 6.18 -6.57
CA GLY A 104 15.20 7.01 -6.11
C GLY A 104 16.18 6.29 -5.19
N ARG A 105 17.22 7.01 -4.75
CA ARG A 105 18.09 6.58 -3.64
C ARG A 105 17.53 7.10 -2.32
N TYR A 106 17.64 6.29 -1.28
CA TYR A 106 17.01 6.54 0.00
C TYR A 106 18.02 6.47 1.14
N ASN A 107 18.18 7.59 1.84
CA ASN A 107 18.98 7.66 3.06
C ASN A 107 18.13 7.25 4.27
N GLY A 108 18.72 6.61 5.27
CA GLY A 108 17.99 6.12 6.44
C GLY A 108 17.14 4.88 6.19
N PHE A 109 17.40 4.15 5.09
CA PHE A 109 16.79 2.85 4.83
C PHE A 109 16.93 1.94 6.07
N PRO A 110 15.85 1.26 6.54
CA PRO A 110 15.81 0.57 7.83
C PRO A 110 16.54 -0.78 7.80
N LEU A 111 17.78 -0.82 7.30
CA LEU A 111 18.58 -2.03 7.15
C LEU A 111 18.74 -2.79 8.48
N GLY A 112 18.90 -2.07 9.59
CA GLY A 112 19.01 -2.67 10.92
C GLY A 112 17.79 -3.49 11.30
N ASP A 113 16.59 -2.94 11.12
CA ASP A 113 15.31 -3.60 11.42
C ASP A 113 15.15 -4.91 10.64
N ILE A 114 15.56 -4.88 9.37
CA ILE A 114 15.47 -5.99 8.43
C ILE A 114 16.50 -7.07 8.79
N PHE A 115 17.76 -6.66 8.93
CA PHE A 115 18.89 -7.57 9.12
C PHE A 115 18.81 -8.30 10.47
N GLN A 116 18.54 -7.59 11.58
CA GLN A 116 18.52 -8.20 12.91
C GLN A 116 17.41 -9.24 13.09
N ARG A 117 16.35 -9.16 12.29
CA ARG A 117 15.21 -10.09 12.33
C ARG A 117 15.17 -11.07 11.16
N ASN A 118 16.22 -11.15 10.35
CA ASN A 118 16.29 -12.07 9.21
C ASN A 118 15.06 -11.93 8.29
N VAL A 119 14.65 -10.69 8.00
CA VAL A 119 13.47 -10.39 7.18
C VAL A 119 13.86 -10.48 5.71
N ASP A 120 13.05 -11.20 4.93
CA ASP A 120 13.19 -11.24 3.47
C ASP A 120 12.52 -10.01 2.85
N ILE A 121 13.16 -9.43 1.83
CA ILE A 121 12.54 -8.39 1.01
C ILE A 121 12.34 -8.94 -0.40
N LYS A 122 11.10 -8.89 -0.87
CA LYS A 122 10.75 -9.12 -2.28
C LYS A 122 10.27 -7.82 -2.88
N THR A 123 10.79 -7.45 -4.05
CA THR A 123 10.52 -6.15 -4.67
C THR A 123 10.37 -6.29 -6.18
N GLY A 124 9.89 -5.22 -6.81
CA GLY A 124 9.92 -5.06 -8.25
C GLY A 124 8.59 -4.60 -8.82
N GLN A 125 8.63 -4.20 -10.09
CA GLN A 125 7.41 -3.95 -10.85
C GLN A 125 6.66 -5.28 -11.04
N ALA A 126 5.33 -5.23 -10.96
CA ALA A 126 4.53 -6.44 -11.11
C ALA A 126 4.74 -7.08 -12.50
N PRO A 127 5.15 -8.36 -12.60
CA PRO A 127 5.19 -9.06 -13.88
C PRO A 127 3.76 -9.42 -14.30
N VAL A 128 3.04 -8.45 -14.87
CA VAL A 128 1.61 -8.54 -15.17
C VAL A 128 1.27 -9.75 -16.04
N ILE A 129 2.03 -9.97 -17.12
CA ILE A 129 1.72 -10.99 -18.14
C ILE A 129 1.56 -12.40 -17.54
N PRO A 130 2.50 -12.93 -16.72
CA PRO A 130 2.32 -14.20 -16.03
C PRO A 130 1.11 -14.29 -15.09
N TYR A 131 0.66 -13.19 -14.48
CA TYR A 131 -0.45 -13.20 -13.53
C TYR A 131 -1.83 -13.05 -14.18
N MET A 132 -1.90 -12.48 -15.38
CA MET A 132 -3.17 -12.20 -16.06
C MET A 132 -4.11 -13.41 -16.15
N PRO A 133 -3.69 -14.62 -16.56
CA PRO A 133 -4.60 -15.77 -16.63
C PRO A 133 -5.17 -16.16 -15.27
N PHE A 134 -4.35 -16.08 -14.21
CA PHE A 134 -4.79 -16.40 -12.85
C PHE A 134 -5.79 -15.37 -12.33
N LEU A 135 -5.52 -14.08 -12.50
CA LEU A 135 -6.41 -13.00 -12.09
C LEU A 135 -7.74 -13.04 -12.85
N TYR A 136 -7.70 -13.31 -14.16
CA TYR A 136 -8.89 -13.48 -14.98
C TYR A 136 -9.77 -14.61 -14.44
N ASN A 137 -9.19 -15.78 -14.14
CA ASN A 137 -9.95 -16.91 -13.60
C ASN A 137 -10.61 -16.58 -12.26
N LEU A 138 -9.93 -15.85 -11.37
CA LEU A 138 -10.54 -15.41 -10.11
C LEU A 138 -11.77 -14.53 -10.33
N ILE A 139 -11.72 -13.63 -11.31
CA ILE A 139 -12.83 -12.74 -11.64
C ILE A 139 -13.97 -13.53 -12.33
N SER A 140 -13.64 -14.35 -13.34
CA SER A 140 -14.64 -15.11 -14.09
C SER A 140 -15.36 -16.16 -13.25
N GLU A 141 -14.69 -16.71 -12.24
CA GLU A 141 -15.29 -17.64 -11.27
C GLU A 141 -16.03 -16.92 -10.13
N GLY A 142 -16.10 -15.58 -10.13
CA GLY A 142 -16.75 -14.78 -9.10
C GLY A 142 -16.06 -14.83 -7.73
N LYS A 143 -14.80 -15.26 -7.68
CA LYS A 143 -14.00 -15.30 -6.44
C LYS A 143 -13.52 -13.92 -6.01
N VAL A 144 -13.40 -13.00 -6.96
CA VAL A 144 -13.04 -11.58 -6.73
C VAL A 144 -13.95 -10.71 -7.58
N ASP A 145 -14.59 -9.74 -6.95
CA ASP A 145 -15.24 -8.62 -7.63
C ASP A 145 -14.25 -7.45 -7.66
N MET A 146 -13.98 -6.91 -8.84
CA MET A 146 -13.11 -5.74 -9.04
C MET A 146 -13.92 -4.46 -9.30
N GLY A 147 -15.25 -4.57 -9.39
CA GLY A 147 -16.13 -3.44 -9.64
C GLY A 147 -16.21 -2.49 -8.45
N ASP A 148 -16.03 -3.00 -7.22
CA ASP A 148 -16.21 -2.25 -5.99
C ASP A 148 -15.22 -1.08 -5.84
N VAL A 149 -14.01 -1.20 -6.37
CA VAL A 149 -12.99 -0.15 -6.27
C VAL A 149 -13.27 1.02 -7.22
N ILE A 150 -14.13 0.84 -8.23
CA ILE A 150 -14.46 1.87 -9.23
C ILE A 150 -15.43 2.88 -8.62
N THR A 151 -14.89 3.99 -8.14
CA THR A 151 -15.68 5.09 -7.57
C THR A 151 -16.19 6.08 -8.61
N HIS A 152 -15.45 6.26 -9.70
CA HIS A 152 -15.75 7.27 -10.71
C HIS A 152 -15.64 6.65 -12.11
N ALA A 153 -16.71 6.75 -12.89
CA ALA A 153 -16.74 6.35 -14.29
C ALA A 153 -17.10 7.58 -15.13
N LEU A 154 -16.12 8.14 -15.83
CA LEU A 154 -16.22 9.42 -16.53
C LEU A 154 -16.02 9.22 -18.04
N PRO A 155 -16.61 10.07 -18.90
CA PRO A 155 -16.25 10.12 -20.32
C PRO A 155 -14.80 10.61 -20.50
N LEU A 156 -14.17 10.24 -21.63
CA LEU A 156 -12.77 10.56 -21.91
C LEU A 156 -12.47 12.08 -21.94
N ASP A 157 -13.44 12.90 -22.35
CA ASP A 157 -13.33 14.37 -22.36
C ASP A 157 -13.27 14.99 -20.95
N GLN A 158 -13.60 14.24 -19.90
CA GLN A 158 -13.47 14.63 -18.49
C GLN A 158 -12.22 14.06 -17.82
N ALA A 159 -11.23 13.62 -18.59
CA ALA A 159 -9.99 13.07 -18.05
C ALA A 159 -9.30 14.01 -17.05
N GLU A 160 -9.23 15.31 -17.35
CA GLU A 160 -8.61 16.32 -16.47
C GLU A 160 -9.23 16.32 -15.08
N HIS A 161 -10.57 16.36 -15.00
CA HIS A 161 -11.29 16.28 -13.73
C HIS A 161 -10.99 14.95 -13.00
N GLY A 162 -10.94 13.84 -13.72
CA GLY A 162 -10.57 12.54 -13.17
C GLY A 162 -9.18 12.51 -12.54
N TYR A 163 -8.20 13.15 -13.17
CA TYR A 163 -6.85 13.30 -12.61
C TYR A 163 -6.86 14.18 -11.37
N GLU A 164 -7.57 15.31 -11.40
CA GLU A 164 -7.66 16.26 -10.28
C GLU A 164 -8.23 15.61 -9.02
N VAL A 165 -9.38 14.95 -9.10
CA VAL A 165 -10.02 14.34 -7.92
C VAL A 165 -9.19 13.18 -7.35
N PHE A 166 -8.46 12.46 -8.20
CA PHE A 166 -7.59 11.38 -7.77
C PHE A 166 -6.34 11.91 -7.04
N ASP A 167 -5.69 12.93 -7.59
CA ASP A 167 -4.48 13.53 -7.01
C ASP A 167 -4.78 14.27 -5.70
N THR A 168 -5.83 15.09 -5.69
CA THR A 168 -6.24 15.86 -4.52
C THR A 168 -6.93 15.01 -3.45
N ARG A 169 -7.24 13.74 -3.74
CA ARG A 169 -7.89 12.76 -2.84
C ARG A 169 -9.25 13.26 -2.34
N THR A 170 -9.94 14.05 -3.15
CA THR A 170 -11.29 14.56 -2.87
C THR A 170 -12.36 13.58 -3.34
N ASP A 171 -13.62 13.89 -2.99
CA ASP A 171 -14.80 13.13 -3.41
C ASP A 171 -14.74 11.62 -3.15
N HIS A 172 -14.02 11.24 -2.08
CA HIS A 172 -13.78 9.84 -1.73
C HIS A 172 -13.26 8.99 -2.89
N CYS A 173 -12.49 9.58 -3.81
CA CYS A 173 -11.99 8.90 -5.00
C CYS A 173 -11.00 7.76 -4.64
N ILE A 174 -11.28 6.56 -5.16
CA ILE A 174 -10.42 5.36 -5.05
C ILE A 174 -9.89 4.97 -6.43
N LYS A 175 -10.76 4.89 -7.43
CA LYS A 175 -10.40 4.57 -8.82
C LYS A 175 -11.31 5.33 -9.77
N VAL A 176 -10.67 5.95 -10.77
CA VAL A 176 -11.31 6.53 -11.95
C VAL A 176 -11.15 5.56 -13.12
N ILE A 177 -12.22 5.34 -13.87
CA ILE A 177 -12.19 4.72 -15.19
C ILE A 177 -12.73 5.71 -16.21
N LEU A 178 -11.99 5.90 -17.30
CA LEU A 178 -12.41 6.70 -18.44
C LEU A 178 -13.09 5.81 -19.47
N LYS A 179 -14.24 6.24 -19.97
CA LYS A 179 -15.00 5.61 -21.03
C LYS A 179 -14.78 6.41 -22.33
N PRO A 180 -14.18 5.80 -23.37
CA PRO A 180 -14.02 6.42 -24.68
C PRO A 180 -15.34 6.84 -25.30
#